data_AF-A0A846GXD3-F1
#
_entry.id   AF-A0A846GXD3-F1
#
_cell.length_a   1.000
_cell.length_b   1.000
_cell.length_c   1.000
_cell.angle_alpha   90.00
_cell.angle_beta   90.00
_cell.angle_gamma   90.00
#
_symmetry.space_group_name_H-M   'P 1'
#
loop_
_entity.id
_entity.type
_entity.pdbx_description
1 polymer ?
#
loop_
_entity_poly.entity_id
_entity_poly.type
_entity_poly.pdbx_seq_one_letter_code
_entity_poly.pdbx_strand_id
1 'polypeptide(L)'
;MTLPQLENQYYSSKDAALLYDWRIYSIRQALKQKGKATGTLEIQDLLDLGHLDQYHYFGSQACDRAINYLSLNPNSRVLDIGSGVGGPARYISYKTGCHLQCVELRQDFSEIAQELTQRMGLDQRIQYLTGNVLSSEIIDALLPNSFDNIISFLSLLHIEERDKVLEICFRALKENGSIYVEDYVANCTLTPDVKTTLKEVFKSSYVPTRETYRQHFERAGFTEICFIDLTTGWQRCIKERYQKFIDSKEESIKLFGEDIFEHRSRLYRIGRDMLQGGSVGGALITAKKPCAPKIYQVPDTYFSALTSVYNEQYHFFLEDGSLLALRHFKTKTLEHYSAWWSDTQGNSQELINTSEQRSSAEHISIQKNDQTGIICLPEANLEVQFEVTTQFTWGVPGEENQRDVIHQPQLECIVHTDNGTQKAQGYCKIYEGNYPRFWGYHFVYALFPDYGIIWSADATFGQERNNHFNFLNTSKLNTSELDNSQTEKQILLRGEKSYHRQTSAHASIQNRMYDLIFDRAFATWSSILRNRTSTMESNLSLEYREAILIIDDQEVSKGVCLKESCFGTIV
;
A
#
# COMPACT_ATOMS: atom_id res chain seq x y z
N MET A 1 -39.95 32.85 -0.49
CA MET A 1 -41.20 32.14 -0.17
C MET A 1 -41.35 32.06 1.34
N THR A 2 -42.57 32.15 1.86
CA THR A 2 -42.85 32.05 3.31
C THR A 2 -42.97 30.58 3.74
N LEU A 3 -42.74 30.27 5.02
CA LEU A 3 -42.86 28.91 5.58
C LEU A 3 -44.14 28.14 5.14
N PRO A 4 -45.33 28.79 5.06
CA PRO A 4 -46.54 28.13 4.59
C PRO A 4 -46.53 27.74 3.11
N GLN A 5 -45.72 28.41 2.28
CA GLN A 5 -45.58 28.09 0.85
C GLN A 5 -44.71 26.84 0.63
N LEU A 6 -43.75 26.59 1.53
CA LEU A 6 -42.95 25.35 1.54
C LEU A 6 -43.77 24.14 2.02
N GLU A 7 -44.67 24.34 2.99
CA GLU A 7 -45.58 23.29 3.48
C GLU A 7 -46.55 22.82 2.39
N ASN A 8 -47.11 23.73 1.59
CA ASN A 8 -48.05 23.35 0.53
C ASN A 8 -47.41 22.61 -0.66
N GLN A 9 -46.11 22.82 -0.94
CA GLN A 9 -45.40 22.07 -1.97
C GLN A 9 -45.06 20.65 -1.51
N TYR A 10 -44.91 20.44 -0.19
CA TYR A 10 -44.63 19.14 0.41
C TYR A 10 -45.82 18.17 0.34
N TYR A 11 -47.06 18.68 0.32
CA TYR A 11 -48.28 17.86 0.33
C TYR A 11 -48.86 17.53 -1.06
N SER A 12 -48.33 18.08 -2.15
CA SER A 12 -48.94 17.93 -3.49
C SER A 12 -48.39 16.78 -4.36
N SER A 13 -47.50 15.92 -3.85
CA SER A 13 -46.98 14.77 -4.62
C SER A 13 -47.04 13.45 -3.82
N LYS A 14 -48.27 13.03 -3.51
CA LYS A 14 -48.54 11.63 -3.13
C LYS A 14 -48.50 10.78 -4.40
N ASP A 15 -47.29 10.40 -4.79
CA ASP A 15 -46.91 9.14 -5.43
C ASP A 15 -45.41 9.28 -5.84
N ALA A 16 -44.53 8.52 -5.16
CA ALA A 16 -43.07 8.51 -5.32
C ALA A 16 -42.22 9.64 -4.67
N ALA A 17 -42.64 10.22 -3.53
CA ALA A 17 -41.82 11.13 -2.72
C ALA A 17 -40.57 10.41 -2.12
N LEU A 18 -39.43 11.10 -2.18
CA LEU A 18 -38.08 10.53 -2.17
C LEU A 18 -37.60 10.19 -0.76
N LEU A 19 -36.69 9.22 -0.69
CA LEU A 19 -35.97 8.84 0.53
C LEU A 19 -35.33 10.11 1.15
N TYR A 20 -35.61 10.35 2.43
CA TYR A 20 -35.06 11.43 3.28
C TYR A 20 -35.72 12.82 3.25
N ASP A 21 -36.81 13.05 2.50
CA ASP A 21 -37.47 14.39 2.44
C ASP A 21 -37.93 14.88 3.82
N TRP A 22 -38.31 13.95 4.70
CA TRP A 22 -38.72 14.22 6.08
C TRP A 22 -37.60 14.82 6.94
N ARG A 23 -36.33 14.68 6.53
CA ARG A 23 -35.16 15.00 7.35
C ARG A 23 -35.00 16.50 7.56
N ILE A 24 -35.12 17.29 6.49
CA ILE A 24 -35.03 18.76 6.55
C ILE A 24 -36.13 19.31 7.47
N TYR A 25 -37.36 18.84 7.28
CA TYR A 25 -38.49 19.20 8.14
C TYR A 25 -38.22 18.83 9.60
N SER A 26 -37.74 17.61 9.87
CA SER A 26 -37.46 17.13 11.22
C SER A 26 -36.36 17.94 11.91
N ILE A 27 -35.30 18.33 11.19
CA ILE A 27 -34.26 19.22 11.70
C ILE A 27 -34.87 20.58 12.09
N ARG A 28 -35.65 21.19 11.19
CA ARG A 28 -36.30 22.49 11.45
C ARG A 28 -37.22 22.43 12.67
N GLN A 29 -38.04 21.38 12.80
CA GLN A 29 -38.93 21.21 13.96
C GLN A 29 -38.16 20.98 15.26
N ALA A 30 -37.12 20.14 15.24
CA ALA A 30 -36.29 19.89 16.42
C ALA A 30 -35.57 21.16 16.90
N LEU A 31 -35.00 21.94 15.97
CA LEU A 31 -34.41 23.24 16.29
C LEU A 31 -35.44 24.24 16.81
N LYS A 32 -36.64 24.29 16.20
CA LYS A 32 -37.74 25.16 16.65
C LYS A 32 -38.20 24.82 18.06
N GLN A 33 -38.37 23.54 18.38
CA GLN A 33 -38.76 23.09 19.72
C GLN A 33 -37.76 23.52 20.80
N LYS A 34 -36.49 23.65 20.43
CA LYS A 34 -35.41 24.14 21.31
C LYS A 34 -35.26 25.66 21.35
N GLY A 35 -36.14 26.41 20.69
CA GLY A 35 -36.01 27.86 20.57
C GLY A 35 -34.84 28.30 19.66
N LYS A 36 -34.30 27.39 18.85
CA LYS A 36 -33.16 27.60 17.94
C LYS A 36 -33.62 27.63 16.47
N ALA A 37 -34.83 28.09 16.20
CA ALA A 37 -35.33 28.23 14.82
C ALA A 37 -34.49 29.23 13.99
N THR A 38 -33.97 30.27 14.64
CA THR A 38 -33.12 31.31 14.04
C THR A 38 -31.89 31.56 14.94
N GLY A 39 -30.96 32.40 14.47
CA GLY A 39 -29.77 32.79 15.23
C GLY A 39 -28.63 31.78 15.18
N THR A 40 -27.56 32.08 15.91
CA THR A 40 -26.34 31.27 15.99
C THR A 40 -26.59 29.93 16.66
N LEU A 41 -25.94 28.89 16.13
CA LEU A 41 -25.93 27.54 16.70
C LEU A 41 -24.58 27.26 17.33
N GLU A 42 -24.59 26.42 18.37
CA GLU A 42 -23.39 25.83 18.97
C GLU A 42 -23.30 24.34 18.62
N ILE A 43 -22.11 23.74 18.80
CA ILE A 43 -21.91 22.33 18.44
C ILE A 43 -22.88 21.40 19.19
N GLN A 44 -23.24 21.73 20.43
CA GLN A 44 -24.16 20.95 21.23
C GLN A 44 -25.57 20.95 20.64
N ASP A 45 -26.02 22.07 20.05
CA ASP A 45 -27.33 22.15 19.38
C ASP A 45 -27.42 21.12 18.25
N LEU A 46 -26.32 20.91 17.51
CA LEU A 46 -26.23 19.92 16.42
C LEU A 46 -26.04 18.49 16.93
N LEU A 47 -25.22 18.28 17.95
CA LEU A 47 -25.04 16.94 18.56
C LEU A 47 -26.36 16.41 19.11
N ASP A 48 -27.19 17.28 19.68
CA ASP A 48 -28.48 16.88 20.18
C ASP A 48 -29.51 16.56 19.06
N LEU A 49 -29.32 17.05 17.83
CA LEU A 49 -30.10 16.58 16.68
C LEU A 49 -29.80 15.10 16.38
N GLY A 50 -28.68 14.58 16.88
CA GLY A 50 -28.28 13.19 16.77
C GLY A 50 -28.30 12.72 15.32
N HIS A 51 -29.06 11.65 15.05
CA HIS A 51 -29.14 11.08 13.71
C HIS A 51 -29.75 12.01 12.64
N LEU A 52 -30.45 13.08 13.03
CA LEU A 52 -30.96 14.06 12.07
C LEU A 52 -29.82 14.85 11.43
N ASP A 53 -28.75 15.12 12.18
CA ASP A 53 -27.54 15.76 11.69
C ASP A 53 -26.50 14.72 11.21
N GLN A 54 -26.28 13.67 12.02
CA GLN A 54 -25.31 12.61 11.82
C GLN A 54 -25.99 11.29 11.39
N TYR A 55 -26.42 11.21 10.13
CA TYR A 55 -27.28 10.10 9.66
C TYR A 55 -26.62 8.72 9.68
N HIS A 56 -25.30 8.70 9.48
CA HIS A 56 -24.50 7.49 9.43
C HIS A 56 -24.46 6.77 10.79
N TYR A 57 -23.94 5.54 10.80
CA TYR A 57 -23.82 4.76 12.03
C TYR A 57 -22.76 5.37 12.95
N PHE A 58 -22.93 5.18 14.27
CA PHE A 58 -22.06 5.74 15.33
C PHE A 58 -22.01 7.27 15.46
N GLY A 59 -22.60 8.03 14.53
CA GLY A 59 -22.66 9.49 14.60
C GLY A 59 -21.28 10.14 14.77
N SER A 60 -21.13 11.08 15.70
CA SER A 60 -19.87 11.80 15.93
C SER A 60 -18.66 10.89 16.20
N GLN A 61 -18.85 9.68 16.74
CA GLN A 61 -17.76 8.73 16.96
C GLN A 61 -17.14 8.21 15.64
N ALA A 62 -17.93 8.10 14.56
CA ALA A 62 -17.39 7.78 13.25
C ALA A 62 -16.57 8.95 12.69
N CYS A 63 -16.99 10.19 12.97
CA CYS A 63 -16.22 11.37 12.62
C CYS A 63 -14.90 11.43 13.41
N ASP A 64 -14.91 11.14 14.72
CA ASP A 64 -13.68 11.05 15.53
C ASP A 64 -12.73 9.97 14.98
N ARG A 65 -13.27 8.84 14.51
CA ARG A 65 -12.47 7.78 13.84
C ARG A 65 -11.80 8.30 12.57
N ALA A 66 -12.55 9.00 11.71
CA ALA A 66 -12.00 9.60 10.50
C ALA A 66 -10.94 10.66 10.79
N ILE A 67 -11.16 11.52 11.81
CA ILE A 67 -10.18 12.52 12.27
C ILE A 67 -8.86 11.85 12.66
N ASN A 68 -8.93 10.82 13.50
CA ASN A 68 -7.75 10.12 13.99
C ASN A 68 -7.03 9.35 12.86
N TYR A 69 -7.78 8.62 12.04
CA TYR A 69 -7.20 7.85 10.94
C TYR A 69 -6.47 8.73 9.93
N LEU A 70 -7.10 9.85 9.54
CA LEU A 70 -6.57 10.76 8.53
C LEU A 70 -5.64 11.84 9.11
N SER A 71 -5.40 11.83 10.43
CA SER A 71 -4.59 12.85 11.14
C SER A 71 -5.01 14.28 10.79
N LEU A 72 -6.33 14.53 10.76
CA LEU A 72 -6.89 15.82 10.33
C LEU A 72 -6.51 16.94 11.30
N ASN A 73 -6.08 18.06 10.74
CA ASN A 73 -5.60 19.23 11.46
C ASN A 73 -6.04 20.52 10.74
N PRO A 74 -5.78 21.72 11.30
CA PRO A 74 -6.26 22.97 10.70
C PRO A 74 -5.80 23.23 9.27
N ASN A 75 -4.66 22.65 8.86
CA ASN A 75 -4.11 22.81 7.52
C ASN A 75 -4.65 21.79 6.51
N SER A 76 -5.41 20.78 6.96
CA SER A 76 -5.98 19.76 6.07
C SER A 76 -7.08 20.36 5.19
N ARG A 77 -7.05 20.02 3.90
CA ARG A 77 -8.13 20.23 2.93
C ARG A 77 -8.79 18.88 2.64
N VAL A 78 -10.06 18.76 2.99
CA VAL A 78 -10.81 17.51 2.90
C VAL A 78 -11.94 17.64 1.88
N LEU A 79 -12.14 16.62 1.05
CA LEU A 79 -13.30 16.52 0.17
C LEU A 79 -14.29 15.51 0.76
N ASP A 80 -15.54 15.93 0.94
CA ASP A 80 -16.64 15.11 1.46
C ASP A 80 -17.62 14.77 0.33
N ILE A 81 -17.65 13.50 -0.10
CA ILE A 81 -18.51 13.03 -1.18
C ILE A 81 -19.86 12.59 -0.62
N GLY A 82 -20.91 13.32 -1.00
CA GLY A 82 -22.29 13.10 -0.55
C GLY A 82 -22.50 13.53 0.90
N SER A 83 -22.19 14.81 1.16
CA SER A 83 -22.20 15.40 2.50
C SER A 83 -23.57 15.45 3.19
N GLY A 84 -24.66 15.24 2.43
CA GLY A 84 -26.02 15.32 2.92
C GLY A 84 -26.34 16.70 3.51
N VAL A 85 -26.89 16.72 4.72
CA VAL A 85 -27.16 17.99 5.44
C VAL A 85 -25.91 18.59 6.11
N GLY A 86 -24.71 18.04 5.86
CA GLY A 86 -23.43 18.61 6.27
C GLY A 86 -23.00 18.35 7.72
N GLY A 87 -23.68 17.45 8.44
CA GLY A 87 -23.36 17.13 9.84
C GLY A 87 -21.91 16.68 10.06
N PRO A 88 -21.40 15.66 9.32
CA PRO A 88 -20.03 15.20 9.47
C PRO A 88 -19.02 16.32 9.22
N ALA A 89 -19.20 17.09 8.13
CA ALA A 89 -18.33 18.19 7.77
C ALA A 89 -18.24 19.26 8.87
N ARG A 90 -19.37 19.68 9.44
CA ARG A 90 -19.40 20.65 10.55
C ARG A 90 -18.70 20.13 11.79
N TYR A 91 -18.95 18.88 12.17
CA TYR A 91 -18.32 18.29 13.36
C TYR A 91 -16.80 18.17 13.17
N ILE A 92 -16.36 17.68 12.01
CA ILE A 92 -14.93 17.52 11.69
C ILE A 92 -14.21 18.87 11.65
N SER A 93 -14.75 19.88 10.94
CA SER A 93 -14.14 21.23 10.91
C SER A 93 -14.14 21.89 12.29
N TYR A 94 -15.20 21.73 13.07
CA TYR A 94 -15.26 22.26 14.43
C TYR A 94 -14.17 21.68 15.32
N LYS A 95 -13.94 20.36 15.27
CA LYS A 95 -12.95 19.66 16.11
C LYS A 95 -11.51 19.91 15.70
N THR A 96 -11.25 20.08 14.40
CA THR A 96 -9.89 20.07 13.85
C THR A 96 -9.45 21.40 13.26
N GLY A 97 -10.39 22.31 12.97
CA GLY A 97 -10.13 23.53 12.22
C GLY A 97 -9.89 23.31 10.72
N CYS A 98 -10.02 22.09 10.20
CA CYS A 98 -9.75 21.81 8.79
C CYS A 98 -10.77 22.45 7.84
N HIS A 99 -10.40 22.50 6.56
CA HIS A 99 -11.25 23.01 5.49
C HIS A 99 -11.91 21.84 4.76
N LEU A 100 -13.20 21.97 4.46
CA LEU A 100 -13.95 20.97 3.72
C LEU A 100 -14.57 21.55 2.45
N GLN A 101 -14.42 20.83 1.35
CA GLN A 101 -15.27 20.96 0.17
C GLN A 101 -16.26 19.80 0.18
N CYS A 102 -17.54 20.11 0.27
CA CYS A 102 -18.62 19.14 0.29
C CYS A 102 -19.26 19.07 -1.09
N VAL A 103 -19.51 17.86 -1.59
CA VAL A 103 -20.32 17.63 -2.81
C VAL A 103 -21.62 16.98 -2.39
N GLU A 104 -22.75 17.50 -2.85
CA GLU A 104 -24.08 16.96 -2.54
C GLU A 104 -24.97 17.00 -3.79
N LEU A 105 -25.65 15.89 -4.07
CA LEU A 105 -26.51 15.78 -5.25
C LEU A 105 -27.75 16.66 -5.14
N ARG A 106 -28.32 16.74 -3.93
CA ARG A 106 -29.62 17.37 -3.68
C ARG A 106 -29.48 18.84 -3.28
N GLN A 107 -30.12 19.72 -4.04
CA GLN A 107 -30.11 21.16 -3.78
C GLN A 107 -30.68 21.53 -2.41
N ASP A 108 -31.81 20.94 -2.01
CA ASP A 108 -32.44 21.22 -0.71
C ASP A 108 -31.59 20.77 0.48
N PHE A 109 -30.84 19.67 0.34
CA PHE A 109 -29.88 19.20 1.35
C PHE A 109 -28.66 20.12 1.44
N SER A 110 -28.12 20.54 0.30
CA SER A 110 -27.03 21.51 0.23
C SER A 110 -27.43 22.86 0.86
N GLU A 111 -28.64 23.36 0.59
CA GLU A 111 -29.15 24.61 1.14
C GLU A 111 -29.25 24.60 2.66
N ILE A 112 -29.85 23.56 3.25
CA ILE A 112 -29.90 23.45 4.72
C ILE A 112 -28.50 23.24 5.30
N ALA A 113 -27.61 22.52 4.61
CA ALA A 113 -26.24 22.33 5.07
C ALA A 113 -25.48 23.66 5.14
N GLN A 114 -25.60 24.49 4.10
CA GLN A 114 -25.05 25.84 4.06
C GLN A 114 -25.65 26.73 5.15
N GLU A 115 -26.98 26.71 5.33
CA GLU A 115 -27.67 27.48 6.38
C GLU A 115 -27.12 27.14 7.77
N LEU A 116 -27.07 25.85 8.12
CA LEU A 116 -26.59 25.39 9.42
C LEU A 116 -25.09 25.67 9.61
N THR A 117 -24.29 25.55 8.56
CA THR A 117 -22.86 25.88 8.57
C THR A 117 -22.62 27.37 8.80
N GLN A 118 -23.38 28.25 8.15
CA GLN A 118 -23.31 29.69 8.37
C GLN A 118 -23.72 30.06 9.79
N ARG A 119 -24.79 29.44 10.31
CA ARG A 119 -25.26 29.67 11.69
C ARG A 119 -24.25 29.22 12.75
N MET A 120 -23.30 28.36 12.39
CA MET A 120 -22.17 27.94 13.23
C MET A 120 -20.91 28.81 13.03
N GLY A 121 -20.92 29.76 12.10
CA GLY A 121 -19.74 30.55 11.72
C GLY A 121 -18.63 29.73 11.06
N LEU A 122 -18.99 28.66 10.34
CA LEU A 122 -18.06 27.74 9.68
C LEU A 122 -18.00 27.91 8.16
N ASP A 123 -18.73 28.88 7.61
CA ASP A 123 -18.86 29.14 6.16
C ASP A 123 -17.53 29.47 5.48
N GLN A 124 -16.55 30.02 6.20
CA GLN A 124 -15.21 30.25 5.64
C GLN A 124 -14.37 28.97 5.53
N ARG A 125 -14.73 27.91 6.28
CA ARG A 125 -14.00 26.63 6.28
C ARG A 125 -14.70 25.53 5.49
N ILE A 126 -16.02 25.60 5.34
CA ILE A 126 -16.82 24.56 4.71
C ILE A 126 -17.57 25.18 3.54
N GLN A 127 -17.31 24.66 2.34
CA GLN A 127 -17.95 25.06 1.09
C GLN A 127 -18.76 23.89 0.53
N TYR A 128 -19.85 24.19 -0.17
CA TYR A 128 -20.74 23.17 -0.75
C TYR A 128 -20.85 23.37 -2.26
N LEU A 129 -20.69 22.27 -3.00
CA LEU A 129 -20.99 22.17 -4.42
C LEU A 129 -22.22 21.29 -4.58
N THR A 130 -23.31 21.87 -5.09
CA THR A 130 -24.50 21.08 -5.42
C THR A 130 -24.39 20.52 -6.83
N GLY A 131 -24.46 19.20 -6.95
CA GLY A 131 -24.55 18.52 -8.24
C GLY A 131 -24.17 17.05 -8.17
N ASN A 132 -24.35 16.36 -9.30
CA ASN A 132 -23.88 14.99 -9.43
C ASN A 132 -22.34 15.00 -9.47
N VAL A 133 -21.68 14.26 -8.57
CA VAL A 133 -20.22 14.14 -8.53
C VAL A 133 -19.62 13.66 -9.86
N LEU A 134 -20.39 12.94 -10.67
CA LEU A 134 -20.00 12.45 -11.99
C LEU A 134 -20.22 13.46 -13.13
N SER A 135 -20.79 14.64 -12.85
CA SER A 135 -21.02 15.66 -13.89
C SER A 135 -19.76 16.45 -14.20
N SER A 136 -19.63 16.91 -15.44
CA SER A 136 -18.50 17.72 -15.90
C SER A 136 -18.29 18.96 -15.03
N GLU A 137 -19.37 19.63 -14.64
CA GLU A 137 -19.34 20.87 -13.86
C GLU A 137 -18.73 20.64 -12.48
N ILE A 138 -19.10 19.54 -11.82
CA ILE A 138 -18.54 19.17 -10.52
C ILE A 138 -17.10 18.70 -10.68
N ILE A 139 -16.82 17.86 -11.67
CA ILE A 139 -15.47 17.34 -11.96
C ILE A 139 -14.47 18.48 -12.25
N ASP A 140 -14.90 19.53 -12.96
CA ASP A 140 -14.06 20.69 -13.27
C ASP A 140 -13.86 21.61 -12.07
N ALA A 141 -14.88 21.73 -11.20
CA ALA A 141 -14.77 22.47 -9.94
C ALA A 141 -13.83 21.75 -8.93
N LEU A 142 -13.73 20.42 -8.99
CA LEU A 142 -12.80 19.62 -8.19
C LEU A 142 -11.41 19.62 -8.83
N LEU A 143 -10.61 20.62 -8.46
CA LEU A 143 -9.24 20.76 -8.94
C LEU A 143 -8.39 19.50 -8.64
N PRO A 144 -7.57 19.03 -9.59
CA PRO A 144 -6.70 17.89 -9.36
C PRO A 144 -5.67 18.20 -8.27
N ASN A 145 -5.23 17.16 -7.53
CA ASN A 145 -4.19 17.25 -6.49
C ASN A 145 -4.42 18.38 -5.47
N SER A 146 -5.65 18.64 -5.07
CA SER A 146 -6.02 19.79 -4.24
C SER A 146 -6.45 19.42 -2.82
N PHE A 147 -6.75 18.15 -2.57
CA PHE A 147 -7.21 17.67 -1.27
C PHE A 147 -6.18 16.76 -0.62
N ASP A 148 -5.94 16.96 0.67
CA ASP A 148 -5.07 16.09 1.46
C ASP A 148 -5.77 14.77 1.76
N ASN A 149 -7.09 14.82 2.00
CA ASN A 149 -7.89 13.65 2.32
C ASN A 149 -9.28 13.69 1.67
N ILE A 150 -9.89 12.52 1.49
CA ILE A 150 -11.29 12.37 1.08
C ILE A 150 -12.06 11.56 2.13
N ILE A 151 -13.28 11.98 2.43
CA ILE A 151 -14.22 11.25 3.28
C ILE A 151 -15.52 10.96 2.52
N SER A 152 -16.17 9.84 2.83
CA SER A 152 -17.54 9.55 2.42
C SER A 152 -18.21 8.63 3.45
N PHE A 153 -19.32 9.06 4.02
CA PHE A 153 -20.09 8.29 4.99
C PHE A 153 -21.43 7.86 4.42
N LEU A 154 -21.59 6.57 4.12
CA LEU A 154 -22.80 5.97 3.55
C LEU A 154 -23.35 6.79 2.38
N SER A 155 -22.47 7.13 1.43
CA SER A 155 -22.88 7.84 0.22
C SER A 155 -22.56 7.07 -1.05
N LEU A 156 -21.36 6.48 -1.14
CA LEU A 156 -20.96 5.78 -2.36
C LEU A 156 -21.94 4.66 -2.76
N LEU A 157 -22.65 3.99 -1.84
CA LEU A 157 -23.73 3.03 -2.17
C LEU A 157 -24.81 3.53 -3.15
N HIS A 158 -25.00 4.84 -3.27
CA HIS A 158 -25.94 5.47 -4.20
C HIS A 158 -25.36 5.66 -5.61
N ILE A 159 -24.06 5.43 -5.79
CA ILE A 159 -23.33 5.64 -7.04
C ILE A 159 -22.94 4.28 -7.63
N GLU A 160 -23.56 3.96 -8.76
CA GLU A 160 -23.36 2.70 -9.47
C GLU A 160 -22.02 2.69 -10.22
N GLU A 161 -21.63 3.82 -10.80
CA GLU A 161 -20.36 4.00 -11.51
C GLU A 161 -19.17 4.13 -10.54
N ARG A 162 -18.94 3.08 -9.76
CA ARG A 162 -17.94 3.04 -8.68
C ARG A 162 -16.54 3.33 -9.17
N ASP A 163 -16.15 2.78 -10.33
CA ASP A 163 -14.84 3.07 -10.94
C ASP A 163 -14.69 4.57 -11.22
N LYS A 164 -15.69 5.21 -11.83
CA LYS A 164 -15.63 6.64 -12.19
C LYS A 164 -15.53 7.55 -10.97
N VAL A 165 -16.33 7.30 -9.93
CA VAL A 165 -16.26 8.14 -8.72
C VAL A 165 -14.91 7.98 -8.00
N LEU A 166 -14.33 6.77 -7.99
CA LEU A 166 -13.01 6.56 -7.41
C LEU A 166 -11.88 7.17 -8.26
N GLU A 167 -11.99 7.16 -9.59
CA GLU A 167 -11.08 7.90 -10.48
C GLU A 167 -11.11 9.42 -10.21
N ILE A 168 -12.29 10.00 -10.02
CA ILE A 168 -12.47 11.40 -9.65
C ILE A 168 -11.82 11.67 -8.28
N CYS A 169 -12.06 10.81 -7.30
CA CYS A 169 -11.42 10.89 -5.99
C CYS A 169 -9.89 10.83 -6.12
N PHE A 170 -9.35 9.87 -6.87
CA PHE A 170 -7.92 9.72 -7.10
C PHE A 170 -7.30 10.95 -7.77
N ARG A 171 -7.97 11.53 -8.78
CA ARG A 171 -7.54 12.77 -9.43
C ARG A 171 -7.49 13.95 -8.46
N ALA A 172 -8.53 14.12 -7.65
CA ALA A 172 -8.68 15.25 -6.74
C ALA A 172 -7.68 15.20 -5.56
N LEU A 173 -7.32 14.00 -5.11
CA LEU A 173 -6.42 13.76 -3.99
C LEU A 173 -4.96 14.14 -4.34
N LYS A 174 -4.24 14.74 -3.39
CA LYS A 174 -2.79 14.95 -3.49
C LYS A 174 -2.04 13.62 -3.42
N GLU A 175 -0.79 13.62 -3.88
CA GLU A 175 0.14 12.53 -3.62
C GLU A 175 0.25 12.24 -2.12
N ASN A 176 0.31 10.96 -1.74
CA ASN A 176 0.25 10.46 -0.35
C ASN A 176 -1.04 10.83 0.41
N GLY A 177 -2.02 11.45 -0.25
CA GLY A 177 -3.32 11.70 0.36
C GLY A 177 -4.09 10.40 0.59
N SER A 178 -5.00 10.43 1.56
CA SER A 178 -5.77 9.24 1.97
C SER A 178 -7.27 9.41 1.72
N ILE A 179 -7.94 8.31 1.43
CA ILE A 179 -9.41 8.24 1.34
C ILE A 179 -9.95 7.36 2.46
N TYR A 180 -11.03 7.80 3.10
CA TYR A 180 -11.76 7.11 4.17
C TYR A 180 -13.23 6.98 3.77
N VAL A 181 -13.73 5.75 3.71
CA VAL A 181 -15.10 5.45 3.29
C VAL A 181 -15.76 4.52 4.30
N GLU A 182 -16.95 4.86 4.77
CA GLU A 182 -17.83 3.93 5.46
C GLU A 182 -19.02 3.60 4.56
N ASP A 183 -19.20 2.34 4.15
CA ASP A 183 -20.20 1.95 3.16
C ASP A 183 -20.75 0.52 3.37
N TYR A 184 -21.85 0.18 2.68
CA TYR A 184 -22.34 -1.20 2.63
C TYR A 184 -21.46 -2.09 1.74
N VAL A 185 -21.33 -3.35 2.15
CA VAL A 185 -20.69 -4.42 1.37
C VAL A 185 -21.58 -5.65 1.33
N ALA A 186 -21.57 -6.38 0.23
CA ALA A 186 -22.24 -7.67 0.12
C ALA A 186 -21.36 -8.77 0.72
N ASN A 187 -21.91 -9.56 1.64
CA ASN A 187 -21.21 -10.69 2.26
C ASN A 187 -21.39 -11.99 1.46
N CYS A 188 -22.39 -12.02 0.59
CA CYS A 188 -22.70 -13.13 -0.30
C CYS A 188 -23.40 -12.62 -1.56
N THR A 189 -23.71 -13.52 -2.49
CA THR A 189 -24.55 -13.20 -3.64
C THR A 189 -25.94 -12.78 -3.16
N LEU A 190 -26.29 -11.51 -3.38
CA LEU A 190 -27.56 -10.95 -2.94
C LEU A 190 -28.74 -11.57 -3.68
N THR A 191 -29.76 -11.98 -2.93
CA THR A 191 -31.02 -12.49 -3.49
C THR A 191 -31.80 -11.35 -4.19
N PRO A 192 -32.72 -11.67 -5.13
CA PRO A 192 -33.57 -10.67 -5.77
C PRO A 192 -34.30 -9.78 -4.76
N ASP A 193 -34.84 -10.34 -3.68
CA ASP A 193 -35.56 -9.57 -2.65
C ASP A 193 -34.67 -8.56 -1.92
N VAL A 194 -33.43 -8.95 -1.61
CA VAL A 194 -32.45 -8.04 -0.98
C VAL A 194 -32.05 -6.94 -1.95
N LYS A 195 -31.83 -7.26 -3.23
CA LYS A 195 -31.53 -6.26 -4.27
C LYS A 195 -32.69 -5.28 -4.47
N THR A 196 -33.92 -5.77 -4.52
CA THR A 196 -35.13 -4.92 -4.60
C THR A 196 -35.23 -4.03 -3.37
N THR A 197 -35.00 -4.57 -2.17
CA THR A 197 -34.99 -3.78 -0.93
C THR A 197 -33.93 -2.67 -0.97
N LEU A 198 -32.70 -2.97 -1.36
CA LEU A 198 -31.62 -1.99 -1.53
C LEU A 198 -31.99 -0.89 -2.52
N LYS A 199 -32.53 -1.26 -3.69
CA LYS A 199 -32.90 -0.32 -4.73
C LYS A 199 -34.09 0.55 -4.35
N GLU A 200 -35.15 -0.03 -3.80
CA GLU A 200 -36.40 0.68 -3.54
C GLU A 200 -36.38 1.47 -2.24
N VAL A 201 -35.77 0.92 -1.19
CA VAL A 201 -35.78 1.50 0.17
C VAL A 201 -34.53 2.32 0.42
N PHE A 202 -33.34 1.83 0.04
CA PHE A 202 -32.07 2.53 0.27
C PHE A 202 -31.58 3.29 -0.97
N LYS A 203 -32.29 3.25 -2.10
CA LYS A 203 -31.87 3.87 -3.36
C LYS A 203 -30.42 3.51 -3.73
N SER A 204 -30.08 2.23 -3.52
CA SER A 204 -28.78 1.65 -3.85
C SER A 204 -28.99 0.57 -4.91
N SER A 205 -28.57 0.84 -6.14
CA SER A 205 -28.62 -0.16 -7.23
C SER A 205 -27.44 -1.12 -7.19
N TYR A 206 -26.35 -0.74 -6.53
CA TYR A 206 -25.09 -1.48 -6.52
C TYR A 206 -24.46 -1.55 -5.12
N VAL A 207 -24.29 -2.77 -4.61
CA VAL A 207 -23.55 -3.07 -3.38
C VAL A 207 -22.53 -4.18 -3.69
N PRO A 208 -21.25 -3.85 -3.90
CA PRO A 208 -20.22 -4.83 -4.24
C PRO A 208 -19.81 -5.67 -3.02
N THR A 209 -19.20 -6.82 -3.28
CA THR A 209 -18.47 -7.56 -2.24
C THR A 209 -17.20 -6.79 -1.84
N ARG A 210 -16.60 -7.12 -0.69
CA ARG A 210 -15.30 -6.57 -0.27
C ARG A 210 -14.23 -6.68 -1.37
N GLU A 211 -14.18 -7.84 -2.04
CA GLU A 211 -13.18 -8.10 -3.08
C GLU A 211 -13.43 -7.25 -4.32
N THR A 212 -14.68 -7.16 -4.78
CA THR A 212 -15.02 -6.28 -5.91
C THR A 212 -14.77 -4.80 -5.57
N TYR A 213 -15.07 -4.37 -4.34
CA TYR A 213 -14.79 -3.01 -3.87
C TYR A 213 -13.28 -2.73 -3.85
N ARG A 214 -12.45 -3.69 -3.41
CA ARG A 214 -10.99 -3.59 -3.49
C ARG A 214 -10.51 -3.37 -4.93
N GLN A 215 -11.02 -4.16 -5.87
CA GLN A 215 -10.65 -4.05 -7.29
C GLN A 215 -11.03 -2.68 -7.88
N HIS A 216 -12.15 -2.08 -7.46
CA HIS A 216 -12.49 -0.71 -7.84
C HIS A 216 -11.43 0.31 -7.39
N PHE A 217 -10.93 0.19 -6.15
CA PHE A 217 -9.84 1.05 -5.66
C PHE A 217 -8.53 0.82 -6.43
N GLU A 218 -8.17 -0.45 -6.68
CA GLU A 218 -6.94 -0.80 -7.41
C GLU A 218 -6.97 -0.28 -8.85
N ARG A 219 -8.09 -0.42 -9.56
CA ARG A 219 -8.25 0.12 -10.92
C ARG A 219 -8.12 1.63 -10.97
N ALA A 220 -8.61 2.34 -9.96
CA ALA A 220 -8.45 3.79 -9.84
C ALA A 220 -7.00 4.21 -9.47
N GLY A 221 -6.12 3.26 -9.12
CA GLY A 221 -4.70 3.51 -8.82
C GLY A 221 -4.37 3.65 -7.33
N PHE A 222 -5.33 3.40 -6.43
CA PHE A 222 -5.07 3.45 -4.99
C PHE A 222 -4.22 2.26 -4.51
N THR A 223 -3.42 2.49 -3.48
CA THR A 223 -2.59 1.50 -2.78
C THR A 223 -2.95 1.45 -1.30
N GLU A 224 -2.33 0.52 -0.54
CA GLU A 224 -2.56 0.37 0.91
C GLU A 224 -4.04 0.17 1.29
N ILE A 225 -4.80 -0.54 0.45
CA ILE A 225 -6.25 -0.66 0.62
C ILE A 225 -6.57 -1.58 1.80
N CYS A 226 -7.13 -1.02 2.87
CA CYS A 226 -7.53 -1.73 4.08
C CYS A 226 -9.05 -1.71 4.26
N PHE A 227 -9.58 -2.80 4.79
CA PHE A 227 -11.00 -2.96 5.11
C PHE A 227 -11.13 -3.42 6.55
N ILE A 228 -11.96 -2.72 7.31
CA ILE A 228 -12.35 -3.06 8.67
C ILE A 228 -13.85 -3.37 8.65
N ASP A 229 -14.20 -4.58 9.08
CA ASP A 229 -15.60 -4.99 9.19
C ASP A 229 -16.28 -4.23 10.34
N LEU A 230 -17.33 -3.48 10.00
CA LEU A 230 -18.16 -2.74 10.95
C LEU A 230 -19.51 -3.40 11.20
N THR A 231 -19.79 -4.54 10.57
CA THR A 231 -21.11 -5.19 10.53
C THR A 231 -21.72 -5.39 11.92
N THR A 232 -20.99 -6.02 12.84
CA THR A 232 -21.49 -6.26 14.22
C THR A 232 -21.79 -4.97 14.96
N GLY A 233 -20.97 -3.94 14.74
CA GLY A 233 -21.16 -2.64 15.35
C GLY A 233 -22.37 -1.89 14.75
N TRP A 234 -22.56 -1.97 13.44
CA TRP A 234 -23.72 -1.40 12.75
C TRP A 234 -25.02 -2.11 13.11
N GLN A 235 -25.01 -3.44 13.22
CA GLN A 235 -26.14 -4.24 13.71
C GLN A 235 -26.59 -3.78 15.10
N ARG A 236 -25.65 -3.53 16.01
CA ARG A 236 -25.94 -2.96 17.33
C ARG A 236 -26.52 -1.56 17.23
N CYS A 237 -25.86 -0.68 16.47
CA CYS A 237 -26.26 0.72 16.32
C CYS A 237 -27.67 0.86 15.74
N ILE A 238 -28.01 0.10 14.67
CA ILE A 238 -29.34 0.17 14.06
C ILE A 238 -30.43 -0.45 14.95
N LYS A 239 -30.10 -1.52 15.70
CA LYS A 239 -31.03 -2.14 16.66
C LYS A 239 -31.38 -1.15 17.77
N GLU A 240 -30.38 -0.51 18.37
CA GLU A 240 -30.59 0.51 19.41
C GLU A 240 -31.32 1.73 18.86
N ARG A 241 -30.96 2.20 17.65
CA ARG A 241 -31.62 3.33 16.98
C ARG A 241 -33.10 3.03 16.72
N TYR A 242 -33.41 1.85 16.19
CA TYR A 242 -34.79 1.43 15.95
C TYR A 242 -35.56 1.39 17.26
N GLN A 243 -35.03 0.72 18.30
CA GLN A 243 -35.73 0.59 19.58
C GLN A 243 -36.01 1.96 20.21
N LYS A 244 -34.98 2.83 20.30
CA LYS A 244 -35.15 4.20 20.81
C LYS A 244 -36.21 4.99 20.03
N PHE A 245 -36.24 4.85 18.70
CA PHE A 245 -37.22 5.55 17.88
C PHE A 245 -38.65 5.05 18.15
N ILE A 246 -38.84 3.74 18.26
CA ILE A 246 -40.14 3.14 18.60
C ILE A 246 -40.59 3.51 20.01
N ASP A 247 -39.69 3.49 21.00
CA ASP A 247 -39.99 3.87 22.38
C ASP A 247 -40.40 5.35 22.48
N SER A 248 -39.92 6.19 21.55
CA SER A 248 -40.28 7.61 21.42
C SER A 248 -41.51 7.87 20.54
N LYS A 249 -42.37 6.87 20.27
CA LYS A 249 -43.48 6.98 19.30
C LYS A 249 -44.37 8.20 19.52
N GLU A 250 -44.90 8.37 20.74
CA GLU A 250 -45.85 9.46 21.03
C GLU A 250 -45.22 10.84 20.83
N GLU A 251 -43.99 11.03 21.31
CA GLU A 251 -43.23 12.29 21.13
C GLU A 251 -42.90 12.54 19.66
N SER A 252 -42.47 11.50 18.94
CA SER A 252 -42.14 11.59 17.52
C SER A 252 -43.35 11.92 16.65
N ILE A 253 -44.52 11.31 16.91
CA ILE A 253 -45.76 11.63 16.20
C ILE A 253 -46.19 13.06 16.50
N LYS A 254 -46.09 13.50 17.77
CA LYS A 254 -46.42 14.87 18.16
C LYS A 254 -45.53 15.90 17.45
N LEU A 255 -44.25 15.60 17.28
CA LEU A 255 -43.28 16.54 16.71
C LEU A 255 -43.22 16.49 15.18
N PHE A 256 -43.33 15.31 14.59
CA PHE A 256 -43.09 15.09 13.16
C PHE A 256 -44.33 14.65 12.37
N GLY A 257 -45.40 14.22 13.04
CA GLY A 257 -46.58 13.64 12.41
C GLY A 257 -46.48 12.12 12.21
N GLU A 258 -47.65 11.49 12.08
CA GLU A 258 -47.80 10.03 11.98
C GLU A 258 -47.14 9.45 10.71
N ASP A 259 -47.34 10.09 9.55
CA ASP A 259 -46.77 9.66 8.28
C ASP A 259 -45.22 9.59 8.32
N ILE A 260 -44.58 10.60 8.92
CA ILE A 260 -43.12 10.64 9.06
C ILE A 260 -42.64 9.57 10.04
N PHE A 261 -43.37 9.36 11.15
CA PHE A 261 -43.06 8.30 12.10
C PHE A 261 -43.11 6.93 11.43
N GLU A 262 -44.19 6.61 10.72
CA GLU A 262 -44.36 5.31 10.05
C GLU A 262 -43.31 5.09 8.97
N HIS A 263 -43.01 6.11 8.16
CA HIS A 263 -41.97 6.01 7.13
C HIS A 263 -40.57 5.74 7.73
N ARG A 264 -40.19 6.47 8.79
CA ARG A 264 -38.89 6.30 9.47
C ARG A 264 -38.80 4.97 10.21
N SER A 265 -39.87 4.57 10.88
CA SER A 265 -40.00 3.28 11.56
C SER A 265 -39.78 2.15 10.55
N ARG A 266 -40.43 2.22 9.39
CA ARG A 266 -40.24 1.26 8.29
C ARG A 266 -38.78 1.22 7.84
N LEU A 267 -38.16 2.37 7.59
CA LEU A 267 -36.76 2.44 7.14
C LEU A 267 -35.79 1.83 8.15
N TYR A 268 -35.92 2.17 9.43
CA TYR A 268 -35.06 1.61 10.49
C TYR A 268 -35.28 0.12 10.69
N ARG A 269 -36.53 -0.34 10.65
CA ARG A 269 -36.85 -1.78 10.72
C ARG A 269 -36.20 -2.54 9.57
N ILE A 270 -36.37 -2.07 8.34
CA ILE A 270 -35.80 -2.72 7.16
C ILE A 270 -34.27 -2.72 7.22
N GLY A 271 -33.63 -1.60 7.62
CA GLY A 271 -32.18 -1.54 7.76
C GLY A 271 -31.64 -2.47 8.86
N ARG A 272 -32.37 -2.58 9.98
CA ARG A 272 -32.07 -3.53 11.05
C ARG A 272 -32.15 -4.97 10.54
N ASP A 273 -33.26 -5.33 9.90
CA ASP A 273 -33.53 -6.69 9.46
C ASP A 273 -32.56 -7.12 8.35
N MET A 274 -32.23 -6.20 7.43
CA MET A 274 -31.25 -6.42 6.36
C MET A 274 -29.85 -6.69 6.92
N LEU A 275 -29.36 -5.88 7.87
CA LEU A 275 -28.05 -6.09 8.49
C LEU A 275 -28.03 -7.35 9.38
N GLN A 276 -29.15 -7.68 10.04
CA GLN A 276 -29.27 -8.90 10.85
C GLN A 276 -29.34 -10.17 9.99
N GLY A 277 -29.92 -10.09 8.79
CA GLY A 277 -29.96 -11.19 7.83
C GLY A 277 -28.59 -11.60 7.30
N GLY A 278 -27.57 -10.74 7.44
CA GLY A 278 -26.17 -11.08 7.18
C GLY A 278 -25.72 -11.02 5.71
N SER A 279 -26.65 -10.94 4.74
CA SER A 279 -26.30 -10.82 3.32
C SER A 279 -25.60 -9.50 2.97
N VAL A 280 -25.88 -8.43 3.75
CA VAL A 280 -25.24 -7.12 3.65
C VAL A 280 -24.54 -6.82 4.96
N GLY A 281 -23.30 -6.35 4.87
CA GLY A 281 -22.48 -5.89 5.98
C GLY A 281 -22.12 -4.41 5.85
N GLY A 282 -21.40 -3.91 6.84
CA GLY A 282 -20.82 -2.57 6.84
C GLY A 282 -19.30 -2.64 6.84
N ALA A 283 -18.64 -1.78 6.08
CA ALA A 283 -17.18 -1.71 6.05
C ALA A 283 -16.68 -0.28 6.21
N LEU A 284 -15.59 -0.14 6.95
CA LEU A 284 -14.67 0.98 6.81
C LEU A 284 -13.59 0.58 5.81
N ILE A 285 -13.45 1.36 4.75
CA ILE A 285 -12.49 1.20 3.69
C ILE A 285 -11.54 2.39 3.70
N THR A 286 -10.25 2.12 3.63
CA THR A 286 -9.21 3.14 3.59
C THR A 286 -8.20 2.81 2.52
N ALA A 287 -7.67 3.82 1.83
CA ALA A 287 -6.67 3.64 0.81
C ALA A 287 -5.85 4.93 0.62
N LYS A 288 -4.71 4.83 -0.06
CA LYS A 288 -3.83 5.98 -0.35
C LYS A 288 -3.58 6.15 -1.83
N LYS A 289 -3.43 7.41 -2.25
CA LYS A 289 -2.83 7.73 -3.53
C LYS A 289 -1.31 7.64 -3.38
N PRO A 290 -0.63 6.74 -4.11
CA PRO A 290 0.82 6.64 -4.01
C PRO A 290 1.46 7.96 -4.47
N CYS A 291 2.61 8.28 -3.89
CA CYS A 291 3.48 9.30 -4.47
C CYS A 291 3.91 8.84 -5.86
N ALA A 292 3.80 9.69 -6.88
CA ALA A 292 4.51 9.40 -8.12
C ALA A 292 6.00 9.28 -7.78
N PRO A 293 6.73 8.29 -8.34
CA PRO A 293 8.16 8.22 -8.15
C PRO A 293 8.75 9.54 -8.65
N LYS A 294 9.29 10.35 -7.72
CA LYS A 294 10.04 11.54 -8.09
C LYS A 294 11.31 11.06 -8.78
N ILE A 295 11.31 11.08 -10.11
CA ILE A 295 12.52 10.93 -10.90
C ILE A 295 13.33 12.20 -10.64
N TYR A 296 14.20 12.14 -9.63
CA TYR A 296 15.23 13.15 -9.47
C TYR A 296 16.19 12.97 -10.64
N GLN A 297 16.20 13.91 -11.58
CA GLN A 297 17.35 14.08 -12.44
C GLN A 297 18.50 14.50 -11.55
N VAL A 298 19.36 13.54 -11.21
CA VAL A 298 20.60 13.80 -10.49
C VAL A 298 21.49 14.60 -11.45
N PRO A 299 21.88 15.85 -11.13
CA PRO A 299 22.74 16.63 -12.01
C PRO A 299 24.06 15.89 -12.26
N ASP A 300 24.61 15.93 -13.48
CA ASP A 300 25.87 15.23 -13.82
C ASP A 300 27.03 15.57 -12.87
N THR A 301 26.99 16.76 -12.24
CA THR A 301 27.96 17.21 -11.22
C THR A 301 27.99 16.34 -9.96
N TYR A 302 26.96 15.54 -9.69
CA TYR A 302 26.94 14.58 -8.57
C TYR A 302 27.76 13.32 -8.85
N PHE A 303 28.04 13.02 -10.13
CA PHE A 303 28.83 11.88 -10.57
C PHE A 303 30.32 12.22 -10.78
N SER A 304 30.73 13.48 -10.61
CA SER A 304 32.10 13.92 -10.89
C SER A 304 33.14 13.49 -9.84
N ALA A 305 32.68 13.12 -8.64
CA ALA A 305 33.53 12.56 -7.59
C ALA A 305 33.33 11.05 -7.54
N LEU A 306 34.34 10.31 -8.01
CA LEU A 306 34.35 8.86 -7.98
C LEU A 306 35.18 8.36 -6.80
N THR A 307 34.67 7.37 -6.08
CA THR A 307 35.38 6.71 -4.98
C THR A 307 35.69 5.27 -5.37
N SER A 308 36.93 4.85 -5.13
CA SER A 308 37.36 3.47 -5.35
C SER A 308 36.76 2.55 -4.28
N VAL A 309 36.06 1.52 -4.75
CA VAL A 309 35.35 0.54 -3.93
C VAL A 309 35.74 -0.86 -4.37
N TYR A 310 35.93 -1.73 -3.39
CA TYR A 310 35.98 -3.17 -3.54
C TYR A 310 34.86 -3.77 -2.67
N ASN A 311 33.95 -4.52 -3.28
CA ASN A 311 32.84 -5.18 -2.61
C ASN A 311 32.73 -6.62 -3.11
N GLU A 312 33.12 -7.54 -2.25
CA GLU A 312 33.06 -8.97 -2.50
C GLU A 312 32.02 -9.60 -1.57
N GLN A 313 31.06 -10.32 -2.16
CA GLN A 313 29.97 -10.95 -1.43
C GLN A 313 29.86 -12.43 -1.78
N TYR A 314 29.57 -13.23 -0.77
CA TYR A 314 29.37 -14.67 -0.86
C TYR A 314 28.04 -15.06 -0.20
N HIS A 315 27.29 -15.95 -0.85
CA HIS A 315 26.02 -16.46 -0.36
C HIS A 315 26.00 -17.98 -0.57
N PHE A 316 25.96 -18.75 0.52
CA PHE A 316 25.98 -20.21 0.49
C PHE A 316 24.64 -20.74 1.00
N PHE A 317 23.93 -21.48 0.16
CA PHE A 317 22.66 -22.13 0.47
C PHE A 317 22.93 -23.60 0.80
N LEU A 318 22.74 -23.98 2.07
CA LEU A 318 23.15 -25.27 2.62
C LEU A 318 22.04 -26.32 2.46
N GLU A 319 22.40 -27.60 2.53
CA GLU A 319 21.45 -28.73 2.37
C GLU A 319 20.33 -28.75 3.42
N ASP A 320 20.58 -28.21 4.62
CA ASP A 320 19.56 -28.06 5.67
C ASP A 320 18.60 -26.88 5.43
N GLY A 321 18.78 -26.13 4.34
CA GLY A 321 17.99 -24.96 3.97
C GLY A 321 18.47 -23.65 4.61
N SER A 322 19.55 -23.67 5.39
CA SER A 322 20.15 -22.44 5.93
C SER A 322 20.91 -21.65 4.86
N LEU A 323 21.11 -20.36 5.14
CA LEU A 323 21.88 -19.42 4.33
C LEU A 323 23.01 -18.85 5.17
N LEU A 324 24.25 -19.03 4.68
CA LEU A 324 25.42 -18.30 5.15
C LEU A 324 25.74 -17.19 4.16
N ALA A 325 25.63 -15.94 4.60
CA ALA A 325 25.94 -14.76 3.78
C ALA A 325 27.13 -14.01 4.36
N LEU A 326 28.04 -13.58 3.49
CA LEU A 326 29.31 -12.98 3.87
C LEU A 326 29.67 -11.85 2.92
N ARG A 327 30.30 -10.81 3.46
CA ARG A 327 30.70 -9.62 2.71
C ARG A 327 32.05 -9.09 3.20
N HIS A 328 32.91 -8.76 2.24
CA HIS A 328 34.10 -7.92 2.41
C HIS A 328 33.89 -6.63 1.62
N PHE A 329 33.81 -5.52 2.32
CA PHE A 329 33.66 -4.19 1.74
C PHE A 329 34.86 -3.33 2.10
N LYS A 330 35.48 -2.72 1.09
CA LYS A 330 36.68 -1.92 1.25
C LYS A 330 36.63 -0.66 0.39
N THR A 331 37.00 0.45 0.99
CA THR A 331 37.29 1.74 0.37
C THR A 331 38.67 2.22 0.84
N LYS A 332 39.08 3.42 0.42
CA LYS A 332 40.31 4.04 0.94
C LYS A 332 40.28 4.28 2.46
N THR A 333 39.10 4.47 3.04
CA THR A 333 38.95 4.89 4.46
C THR A 333 38.28 3.85 5.33
N LEU A 334 37.72 2.78 4.76
CA LEU A 334 36.98 1.75 5.47
C LEU A 334 37.35 0.36 4.93
N GLU A 335 37.58 -0.59 5.82
CA GLU A 335 37.61 -2.01 5.50
C GLU A 335 36.69 -2.71 6.50
N HIS A 336 35.70 -3.42 5.99
CA HIS A 336 34.59 -3.97 6.76
C HIS A 336 34.29 -5.39 6.31
N TYR A 337 34.19 -6.28 7.29
CA TYR A 337 33.73 -7.64 7.13
C TYR A 337 32.45 -7.86 7.91
N SER A 338 31.57 -8.66 7.31
CA SER A 338 30.34 -9.06 7.95
C SER A 338 29.86 -10.42 7.46
N ALA A 339 29.33 -11.25 8.36
CA ALA A 339 28.71 -12.52 8.01
C ALA A 339 27.52 -12.86 8.91
N TRP A 340 26.50 -13.46 8.33
CA TRP A 340 25.28 -13.90 9.00
C TRP A 340 24.92 -15.32 8.60
N TRP A 341 24.38 -16.07 9.56
CA TRP A 341 23.81 -17.39 9.37
C TRP A 341 22.32 -17.33 9.62
N SER A 342 21.49 -17.74 8.66
CA SER A 342 20.03 -17.68 8.78
C SER A 342 19.37 -19.00 8.43
N ASP A 343 18.32 -19.39 9.14
CA ASP A 343 17.52 -20.59 8.82
C ASP A 343 16.15 -20.23 8.23
N THR A 344 15.40 -21.25 7.83
CA THR A 344 14.03 -21.11 7.27
C THR A 344 12.94 -20.94 8.33
N GLN A 345 13.28 -21.06 9.62
CA GLN A 345 12.37 -20.82 10.74
C GLN A 345 12.37 -19.34 11.17
N GLY A 346 13.33 -18.57 10.66
CA GLY A 346 13.49 -17.14 10.86
C GLY A 346 14.47 -16.78 11.97
N ASN A 347 15.31 -17.73 12.38
CA ASN A 347 16.46 -17.42 13.21
C ASN A 347 17.57 -16.86 12.30
N SER A 348 18.17 -15.74 12.74
CA SER A 348 19.32 -15.14 12.07
C SER A 348 20.35 -14.77 13.13
N GLN A 349 21.57 -15.26 12.94
CA GLN A 349 22.71 -15.02 13.81
C GLN A 349 23.75 -14.19 13.08
N GLU A 350 24.15 -13.08 13.68
CA GLU A 350 25.35 -12.34 13.29
C GLU A 350 26.58 -13.10 13.77
N LEU A 351 27.42 -13.55 12.83
CA LEU A 351 28.68 -14.24 13.13
C LEU A 351 29.82 -13.23 13.31
N ILE A 352 29.82 -12.19 12.47
CA ILE A 352 30.79 -11.09 12.52
C ILE A 352 30.16 -9.84 11.93
N ASN A 353 30.46 -8.69 12.55
CA ASN A 353 30.11 -7.38 12.03
C ASN A 353 31.12 -6.35 12.55
N THR A 354 32.14 -6.04 11.74
CA THR A 354 33.28 -5.23 12.19
C THR A 354 32.94 -3.74 12.30
N SER A 355 33.13 -3.13 13.48
CA SER A 355 32.72 -1.75 13.77
C SER A 355 33.80 -0.66 13.55
N GLU A 356 34.56 -0.75 12.45
CA GLU A 356 35.73 0.08 12.07
C GLU A 356 37.10 -0.33 12.68
N GLN A 357 38.11 -0.37 11.79
CA GLN A 357 39.57 -0.56 12.02
C GLN A 357 39.98 -1.53 13.14
N ARG A 358 39.91 -2.82 12.85
CA ARG A 358 40.93 -3.79 13.31
C ARG A 358 41.53 -4.48 12.08
N SER A 359 42.80 -4.85 12.13
CA SER A 359 43.51 -5.50 11.04
C SER A 359 42.79 -6.78 10.61
N SER A 360 42.68 -6.99 9.28
CA SER A 360 42.02 -8.12 8.60
C SER A 360 42.56 -9.52 8.92
N ALA A 361 43.51 -9.67 9.84
CA ALA A 361 44.20 -10.93 10.11
C ALA A 361 43.55 -11.82 11.20
N GLU A 362 42.54 -11.33 11.94
CA GLU A 362 42.03 -12.07 13.13
C GLU A 362 40.62 -12.64 12.98
N HIS A 363 39.82 -12.26 11.97
CA HIS A 363 38.38 -12.57 11.99
C HIS A 363 37.82 -13.32 10.77
N ILE A 364 38.37 -13.09 9.58
CA ILE A 364 37.99 -13.80 8.35
C ILE A 364 39.17 -13.85 7.38
N SER A 365 39.47 -15.04 6.86
CA SER A 365 40.48 -15.27 5.82
C SER A 365 39.79 -15.74 4.55
N ILE A 366 40.00 -15.05 3.44
CA ILE A 366 39.55 -15.46 2.10
C ILE A 366 40.79 -15.74 1.26
N GLN A 367 40.98 -16.99 0.85
CA GLN A 367 42.08 -17.42 -0.01
C GLN A 367 41.48 -18.07 -1.24
N LYS A 368 41.74 -17.53 -2.44
CA LYS A 368 41.19 -18.10 -3.67
C LYS A 368 42.09 -17.88 -4.88
N ASN A 369 41.87 -18.72 -5.89
CA ASN A 369 42.32 -18.54 -7.26
C ASN A 369 41.08 -18.56 -8.19
N ASP A 370 41.29 -18.64 -9.50
CA ASP A 370 40.20 -18.59 -10.49
C ASP A 370 39.27 -19.82 -10.46
N GLN A 371 39.70 -20.92 -9.86
CA GLN A 371 38.99 -22.21 -9.84
C GLN A 371 38.50 -22.60 -8.46
N THR A 372 39.25 -22.30 -7.40
CA THR A 372 38.93 -22.75 -6.04
C THR A 372 39.19 -21.68 -5.00
N GLY A 373 38.53 -21.81 -3.85
CA GLY A 373 38.80 -20.96 -2.70
C GLY A 373 38.42 -21.57 -1.37
N ILE A 374 38.97 -20.98 -0.31
CA ILE A 374 38.75 -21.34 1.08
C ILE A 374 38.46 -20.04 1.84
N ILE A 375 37.37 -20.06 2.61
CA ILE A 375 36.98 -19.00 3.54
C ILE A 375 37.00 -19.56 4.95
N CYS A 376 37.77 -18.96 5.84
CA CYS A 376 37.84 -19.36 7.25
C CYS A 376 37.33 -18.22 8.15
N LEU A 377 36.41 -18.51 9.06
CA LEU A 377 35.96 -17.64 10.15
C LEU A 377 36.28 -18.34 11.48
N PRO A 378 37.48 -18.12 12.04
CA PRO A 378 37.94 -18.83 13.24
C PRO A 378 37.03 -18.61 14.46
N GLU A 379 36.48 -17.40 14.64
CA GLU A 379 35.61 -17.08 15.78
C GLU A 379 34.29 -17.87 15.78
N ALA A 380 33.87 -18.35 14.60
CA ALA A 380 32.67 -19.15 14.42
C ALA A 380 32.97 -20.64 14.16
N ASN A 381 34.24 -21.07 14.29
CA ASN A 381 34.71 -22.41 13.92
C ASN A 381 34.17 -22.86 12.54
N LEU A 382 34.23 -21.94 11.57
CA LEU A 382 33.60 -22.12 10.27
C LEU A 382 34.67 -22.08 9.16
N GLU A 383 34.61 -23.07 8.27
CA GLU A 383 35.40 -23.10 7.04
C GLU A 383 34.50 -23.44 5.85
N VAL A 384 34.64 -22.71 4.75
CA VAL A 384 33.95 -22.98 3.49
C VAL A 384 35.00 -23.20 2.42
N GLN A 385 35.03 -24.41 1.85
CA GLN A 385 35.80 -24.72 0.65
C GLN A 385 34.85 -24.66 -0.54
N PHE A 386 35.27 -24.03 -1.64
CA PHE A 386 34.43 -23.91 -2.83
C PHE A 386 35.20 -24.06 -4.14
N GLU A 387 34.52 -24.57 -5.16
CA GLU A 387 34.97 -24.61 -6.55
C GLU A 387 34.06 -23.74 -7.42
N VAL A 388 34.67 -22.97 -8.32
CA VAL A 388 33.97 -22.06 -9.24
C VAL A 388 33.59 -22.84 -10.50
N THR A 389 32.30 -23.14 -10.66
CA THR A 389 31.81 -23.88 -11.83
C THR A 389 31.56 -22.96 -13.02
N THR A 390 31.05 -21.76 -12.76
CA THR A 390 30.73 -20.78 -13.80
C THR A 390 31.12 -19.37 -13.37
N GLN A 391 31.60 -18.57 -14.32
CA GLN A 391 31.96 -17.18 -14.11
C GLN A 391 31.49 -16.33 -15.29
N PHE A 392 30.92 -15.17 -14.99
CA PHE A 392 30.54 -14.17 -15.97
C PHE A 392 31.18 -12.85 -15.59
N THR A 393 31.82 -12.19 -16.55
CA THR A 393 32.44 -10.88 -16.38
C THR A 393 31.81 -9.86 -17.31
N TRP A 394 31.72 -8.62 -16.84
CA TRP A 394 31.36 -7.50 -17.71
C TRP A 394 32.03 -6.20 -17.23
N GLY A 395 32.37 -5.35 -18.20
CA GLY A 395 32.87 -4.01 -17.92
C GLY A 395 31.81 -3.11 -17.31
N VAL A 396 32.25 -2.11 -16.54
CA VAL A 396 31.35 -1.09 -15.99
C VAL A 396 30.96 -0.10 -17.11
N PRO A 397 29.65 0.10 -17.40
CA PRO A 397 29.22 0.93 -18.52
C PRO A 397 29.71 2.39 -18.41
N GLY A 398 30.51 2.82 -19.38
CA GLY A 398 31.01 4.19 -19.49
C GLY A 398 32.46 4.42 -19.02
N GLU A 399 33.18 3.37 -18.58
CA GLU A 399 34.60 3.48 -18.21
C GLU A 399 35.42 2.35 -18.81
N GLU A 400 36.20 2.65 -19.86
CA GLU A 400 37.04 1.69 -20.60
C GLU A 400 38.23 1.13 -19.79
N ASN A 401 38.46 1.62 -18.56
CA ASN A 401 39.64 1.30 -17.73
C ASN A 401 39.31 0.75 -16.32
N GLN A 402 38.07 0.36 -16.03
CA GLN A 402 37.72 -0.30 -14.75
C GLN A 402 37.93 -1.82 -14.81
N ARG A 403 38.15 -2.44 -13.63
CA ARG A 403 38.14 -3.90 -13.51
C ARG A 403 36.72 -4.42 -13.71
N ASP A 404 36.62 -5.63 -14.26
CA ASP A 404 35.33 -6.24 -14.55
C ASP A 404 34.53 -6.51 -13.27
N VAL A 405 33.21 -6.35 -13.37
CA VAL A 405 32.28 -6.91 -12.38
C VAL A 405 32.24 -8.41 -12.63
N ILE A 406 32.45 -9.20 -11.57
CA ILE A 406 32.50 -10.65 -11.65
C ILE A 406 31.28 -11.22 -10.94
N HIS A 407 30.59 -12.13 -11.61
CA HIS A 407 29.53 -12.95 -11.04
C HIS A 407 29.88 -14.42 -11.20
N GLN A 408 29.90 -15.15 -10.11
CA GLN A 408 30.09 -16.59 -10.05
C GLN A 408 28.80 -17.20 -9.52
N PRO A 409 27.80 -17.44 -10.40
CA PRO A 409 26.46 -17.76 -9.95
C PRO A 409 26.33 -19.19 -9.41
N GLN A 410 27.34 -20.03 -9.65
CA GLN A 410 27.37 -21.41 -9.21
C GLN A 410 28.76 -21.74 -8.64
N LEU A 411 28.82 -21.84 -7.32
CA LEU A 411 29.95 -22.40 -6.58
C LEU A 411 29.53 -23.73 -5.96
N GLU A 412 30.30 -24.79 -6.18
CA GLU A 412 30.12 -26.04 -5.43
C GLU A 412 30.90 -25.94 -4.12
N CYS A 413 30.21 -26.06 -2.99
CA CYS A 413 30.80 -25.73 -1.69
C CYS A 413 30.68 -26.88 -0.68
N ILE A 414 31.69 -26.97 0.19
CA ILE A 414 31.67 -27.79 1.40
C ILE A 414 31.85 -26.85 2.58
N VAL A 415 30.89 -26.88 3.51
CA VAL A 415 30.88 -26.05 4.72
C VAL A 415 31.17 -26.93 5.93
N HIS A 416 32.23 -26.60 6.65
CA HIS A 416 32.66 -27.25 7.88
C HIS A 416 32.31 -26.37 9.09
N THR A 417 31.64 -26.96 10.08
CA THR A 417 31.25 -26.33 11.34
C THR A 417 31.48 -27.28 12.51
N ASP A 418 31.32 -26.79 13.75
CA ASP A 418 31.32 -27.63 14.96
C ASP A 418 30.26 -28.75 14.93
N ASN A 419 29.16 -28.53 14.21
CA ASN A 419 28.05 -29.49 14.12
C ASN A 419 28.21 -30.51 12.98
N GLY A 420 29.30 -30.43 12.22
CA GLY A 420 29.59 -31.33 11.12
C GLY A 420 29.87 -30.61 9.80
N THR A 421 29.91 -31.41 8.73
CA THR A 421 30.19 -30.98 7.36
C THR A 421 28.97 -31.17 6.49
N GLN A 422 28.64 -30.18 5.67
CA GLN A 422 27.52 -30.24 4.73
C GLN A 422 27.87 -29.58 3.39
N LYS A 423 27.17 -29.97 2.33
CA LYS A 423 27.33 -29.33 1.03
C LYS A 423 26.50 -28.04 0.97
N ALA A 424 26.91 -27.14 0.09
CA ALA A 424 26.16 -25.93 -0.20
C ALA A 424 26.29 -25.52 -1.67
N GLN A 425 25.25 -24.88 -2.17
CA GLN A 425 25.27 -24.16 -3.45
C GLN A 425 25.63 -22.71 -3.15
N GLY A 426 26.78 -22.26 -3.64
CA GLY A 426 27.27 -20.92 -3.43
C GLY A 426 27.04 -19.99 -4.63
N TYR A 427 27.07 -18.70 -4.31
CA TYR A 427 27.10 -17.59 -5.25
C TYR A 427 28.15 -16.59 -4.77
N CYS A 428 28.94 -16.03 -5.70
CA CYS A 428 29.82 -14.91 -5.43
C CYS A 428 29.59 -13.76 -6.42
N LYS A 429 29.68 -12.53 -5.92
CA LYS A 429 29.79 -11.34 -6.76
C LYS A 429 30.86 -10.40 -6.26
N ILE A 430 31.59 -9.81 -7.20
CA ILE A 430 32.72 -8.93 -6.92
C ILE A 430 32.56 -7.66 -7.75
N TYR A 431 32.55 -6.53 -7.06
CA TYR A 431 32.55 -5.20 -7.65
C TYR A 431 33.84 -4.50 -7.25
N GLU A 432 34.70 -4.22 -8.23
CA GLU A 432 35.92 -3.44 -8.01
C GLU A 432 36.00 -2.32 -9.05
N GLY A 433 35.91 -1.08 -8.60
CA GLY A 433 35.84 0.05 -9.52
C GLY A 433 35.72 1.38 -8.82
N ASN A 434 35.55 2.43 -9.61
CA ASN A 434 35.27 3.77 -9.14
C ASN A 434 33.78 4.05 -9.30
N TYR A 435 33.10 4.30 -8.18
CA TYR A 435 31.65 4.49 -8.14
C TYR A 435 31.30 5.91 -7.74
N PRO A 436 30.16 6.44 -8.19
CA PRO A 436 29.73 7.78 -7.81
C PRO A 436 29.47 7.86 -6.30
N ARG A 437 29.58 9.08 -5.79
CA ARG A 437 29.36 9.40 -4.38
C ARG A 437 28.01 8.91 -3.85
N PHE A 438 26.96 8.91 -4.66
CA PHE A 438 25.63 8.43 -4.27
C PHE A 438 25.29 7.21 -5.08
N TRP A 439 24.75 6.18 -4.44
CA TRP A 439 24.44 4.93 -5.12
C TRP A 439 23.22 4.24 -4.51
N GLY A 440 22.58 3.43 -5.34
CA GLY A 440 21.44 2.60 -4.98
C GLY A 440 21.34 1.41 -5.93
N TYR A 441 21.16 0.21 -5.39
CA TYR A 441 20.78 -0.96 -6.19
C TYR A 441 19.87 -1.91 -5.43
N HIS A 442 19.10 -2.65 -6.21
CA HIS A 442 18.47 -3.90 -5.84
C HIS A 442 19.18 -5.04 -6.55
N PHE A 443 19.48 -6.10 -5.82
CA PHE A 443 20.04 -7.32 -6.38
C PHE A 443 19.26 -8.52 -5.86
N VAL A 444 19.08 -9.53 -6.70
CA VAL A 444 18.36 -10.75 -6.38
C VAL A 444 19.18 -11.93 -6.87
N TYR A 445 19.35 -12.94 -6.02
CA TYR A 445 19.80 -14.27 -6.41
C TYR A 445 18.77 -15.29 -5.94
N ALA A 446 18.27 -16.11 -6.84
CA ALA A 446 17.28 -17.15 -6.56
C ALA A 446 17.78 -18.51 -7.07
N LEU A 447 17.62 -19.52 -6.22
CA LEU A 447 18.01 -20.89 -6.47
C LEU A 447 16.77 -21.78 -6.50
N PHE A 448 16.58 -22.47 -7.62
CA PHE A 448 15.53 -23.47 -7.83
C PHE A 448 16.21 -24.82 -8.09
N PRO A 449 16.30 -25.71 -7.08
CA PRO A 449 17.14 -26.93 -7.14
C PRO A 449 16.97 -27.77 -8.41
N ASP A 450 15.74 -27.91 -8.90
CA ASP A 450 15.42 -28.73 -10.07
C ASP A 450 15.24 -27.94 -11.38
N TYR A 451 15.42 -26.62 -11.35
CA TYR A 451 15.05 -25.75 -12.47
C TYR A 451 16.19 -24.86 -12.95
N GLY A 452 16.89 -24.20 -12.03
CA GLY A 452 18.00 -23.32 -12.38
C GLY A 452 18.22 -22.19 -11.39
N ILE A 453 19.10 -21.30 -11.80
CA ILE A 453 19.59 -20.19 -10.99
C ILE A 453 19.18 -18.90 -11.69
N ILE A 454 18.63 -17.96 -10.94
CA ILE A 454 18.30 -16.62 -11.44
C ILE A 454 19.10 -15.61 -10.66
N TRP A 455 19.72 -14.65 -11.34
CA TRP A 455 20.15 -13.42 -10.71
C TRP A 455 19.72 -12.21 -11.51
N SER A 456 19.35 -11.16 -10.78
CA SER A 456 18.75 -9.98 -11.38
C SER A 456 19.21 -8.75 -10.61
N ALA A 457 19.47 -7.65 -11.31
CA ALA A 457 19.83 -6.39 -10.68
C ALA A 457 19.07 -5.22 -11.31
N ASP A 458 18.75 -4.26 -10.45
CA ASP A 458 18.24 -2.94 -10.81
C ASP A 458 19.04 -1.89 -10.02
N ALA A 459 19.97 -1.23 -10.70
CA ALA A 459 20.80 -0.17 -10.12
C ALA A 459 20.31 1.18 -10.64
N THR A 460 19.73 2.03 -9.79
CA THR A 460 19.08 3.26 -10.27
C THR A 460 19.84 4.52 -9.92
N PHE A 461 20.08 5.33 -10.97
CA PHE A 461 19.47 6.66 -11.11
C PHE A 461 19.22 6.97 -12.61
N GLY A 462 18.11 6.46 -13.15
CA GLY A 462 17.43 7.06 -14.32
C GLY A 462 18.05 6.87 -15.72
N GLN A 463 18.93 5.88 -15.95
CA GLN A 463 19.51 5.63 -17.28
C GLN A 463 19.43 4.18 -17.79
N GLU A 464 18.62 3.31 -17.15
CA GLU A 464 18.56 1.86 -17.48
C GLU A 464 19.94 1.15 -17.41
N ARG A 465 20.96 1.77 -16.80
CA ARG A 465 22.31 1.20 -16.70
C ARG A 465 22.30 0.04 -15.71
N ASN A 466 22.68 -1.15 -16.21
CA ASN A 466 22.81 -2.40 -15.46
C ASN A 466 21.50 -3.09 -15.03
N ASN A 467 20.36 -2.73 -15.61
CA ASN A 467 19.14 -3.52 -15.47
C ASN A 467 19.31 -4.84 -16.21
N HIS A 468 19.30 -5.94 -15.48
CA HIS A 468 19.41 -7.27 -16.08
C HIS A 468 18.67 -8.30 -15.27
N PHE A 469 18.19 -9.32 -15.97
CA PHE A 469 17.65 -10.55 -15.43
C PHE A 469 18.31 -11.70 -16.16
N ASN A 470 19.03 -12.54 -15.43
CA ASN A 470 19.81 -13.64 -15.96
C ASN A 470 19.27 -14.95 -15.41
N PHE A 471 18.97 -15.89 -16.30
CA PHE A 471 18.53 -17.23 -15.95
C PHE A 471 19.56 -18.25 -16.47
N LEU A 472 20.20 -18.96 -15.56
CA LEU A 472 21.08 -20.07 -15.83
C LEU A 472 20.32 -21.38 -15.66
N ASN A 473 20.08 -22.08 -16.76
CA ASN A 473 19.34 -23.33 -16.75
C ASN A 473 20.28 -24.51 -16.40
N THR A 474 20.25 -24.96 -15.15
CA THR A 474 21.14 -26.02 -14.67
C THR A 474 20.76 -27.42 -15.16
N SER A 475 19.51 -27.64 -15.58
CA SER A 475 19.04 -28.94 -16.12
C SER A 475 19.71 -29.35 -17.44
N LYS A 476 20.36 -28.42 -18.15
CA LYS A 476 21.10 -28.66 -19.40
C LYS A 476 22.61 -28.96 -19.20
N LEU A 477 23.11 -28.97 -17.97
CA LEU A 477 24.55 -29.18 -17.68
C LEU A 477 25.01 -30.65 -17.81
N ASN A 478 24.08 -31.61 -17.93
CA ASN A 478 24.37 -33.05 -17.92
C ASN A 478 24.68 -33.69 -19.30
N THR A 479 24.91 -32.90 -20.36
CA THR A 479 25.32 -33.46 -21.65
C THR A 479 26.84 -33.43 -21.77
N SER A 480 27.46 -34.62 -21.73
CA SER A 480 28.91 -34.89 -21.80
C SER A 480 29.58 -34.55 -23.15
N GLU A 481 28.92 -33.77 -23.99
CA GLU A 481 29.42 -33.23 -25.24
C GLU A 481 29.13 -31.75 -25.19
N LEU A 482 30.12 -30.86 -25.07
CA LEU A 482 30.12 -29.49 -25.62
C LEU A 482 31.41 -28.74 -25.25
N ASP A 483 31.97 -28.05 -26.23
CA ASP A 483 33.26 -27.33 -26.22
C ASP A 483 33.13 -25.94 -25.57
N ASN A 484 34.09 -25.56 -24.72
CA ASN A 484 34.03 -24.48 -23.72
C ASN A 484 33.73 -23.06 -24.25
N SER A 485 33.85 -22.81 -25.56
CA SER A 485 33.58 -21.48 -26.15
C SER A 485 32.14 -21.31 -26.68
N GLN A 486 31.37 -22.39 -26.83
CA GLN A 486 29.96 -22.34 -27.25
C GLN A 486 28.96 -22.53 -26.08
N THR A 487 29.45 -23.00 -24.93
CA THR A 487 28.67 -23.32 -23.73
C THR A 487 28.08 -22.07 -23.05
N GLU A 488 28.80 -20.94 -23.03
CA GLU A 488 28.33 -19.69 -22.41
C GLU A 488 27.08 -19.10 -23.09
N LYS A 489 26.89 -19.30 -24.39
CA LYS A 489 25.74 -18.77 -25.14
C LYS A 489 24.50 -19.65 -25.09
N GLN A 490 24.59 -20.89 -24.60
CA GLN A 490 23.47 -21.85 -24.62
C GLN A 490 22.81 -22.08 -23.24
N ILE A 491 23.48 -21.76 -22.14
CA ILE A 491 23.00 -22.05 -20.77
C ILE A 491 22.53 -20.77 -20.05
N LEU A 492 23.14 -19.62 -20.32
CA LEU A 492 22.73 -18.33 -19.78
C LEU A 492 21.73 -17.64 -20.69
N LEU A 493 20.50 -17.51 -20.22
CA LEU A 493 19.42 -16.78 -20.89
C LEU A 493 19.29 -15.38 -20.28
N ARG A 494 19.38 -14.34 -21.11
CA ARG A 494 19.28 -12.94 -20.69
C ARG A 494 17.90 -12.39 -21.00
N GLY A 495 17.32 -11.67 -20.05
CA GLY A 495 16.10 -10.91 -20.24
C GLY A 495 16.28 -9.81 -21.29
N GLU A 496 15.41 -9.79 -22.29
CA GLU A 496 15.34 -8.73 -23.30
C GLU A 496 14.74 -7.45 -22.70
N LYS A 497 13.80 -7.62 -21.79
CA LYS A 497 13.20 -6.56 -20.97
C LYS A 497 13.07 -7.11 -19.56
N SER A 498 13.56 -6.37 -18.57
CA SER A 498 13.45 -6.75 -17.16
C SER A 498 12.92 -5.60 -16.33
N TYR A 499 12.15 -5.92 -15.28
CA TYR A 499 11.60 -4.95 -14.35
C TYR A 499 11.57 -5.53 -12.93
N HIS A 500 11.86 -4.69 -11.93
CA HIS A 500 11.87 -5.07 -10.52
C HIS A 500 10.74 -4.36 -9.75
N ARG A 501 10.13 -5.09 -8.81
CA ARG A 501 9.19 -4.60 -7.78
C ARG A 501 9.70 -5.04 -6.41
N GLN A 502 9.11 -4.46 -5.36
CA GLN A 502 9.44 -4.84 -3.99
C GLN A 502 9.16 -6.33 -3.70
N THR A 503 8.16 -6.91 -4.38
CA THR A 503 7.66 -8.28 -4.17
C THR A 503 7.87 -9.19 -5.37
N SER A 504 8.49 -8.72 -6.45
CA SER A 504 8.72 -9.54 -7.64
C SER A 504 9.81 -9.00 -8.56
N ALA A 505 10.37 -9.84 -9.41
CA ALA A 505 11.16 -9.44 -10.57
C ALA A 505 10.60 -10.12 -11.82
N HIS A 506 10.64 -9.43 -12.95
CA HIS A 506 10.01 -9.85 -14.19
C HIS A 506 11.00 -9.76 -15.34
N ALA A 507 10.96 -10.71 -16.26
CA ALA A 507 11.68 -10.61 -17.51
C ALA A 507 10.98 -11.30 -18.68
N SER A 508 11.17 -10.77 -19.88
CA SER A 508 10.89 -11.50 -21.11
C SER A 508 12.18 -12.13 -21.63
N ILE A 509 12.16 -13.44 -21.87
CA ILE A 509 13.29 -14.21 -22.40
C ILE A 509 12.76 -15.06 -23.55
N GLN A 510 13.26 -14.84 -24.77
CA GLN A 510 12.89 -15.66 -25.95
C GLN A 510 11.37 -15.80 -26.13
N ASN A 511 10.64 -14.68 -26.06
CA ASN A 511 9.16 -14.60 -26.13
C ASN A 511 8.38 -15.31 -25.02
N ARG A 512 9.03 -15.71 -23.93
CA ARG A 512 8.37 -16.23 -22.74
C ARG A 512 8.46 -15.24 -21.61
N MET A 513 7.44 -15.20 -20.76
CA MET A 513 7.40 -14.34 -19.58
C MET A 513 7.88 -15.11 -18.37
N TYR A 514 8.84 -14.54 -17.65
CA TYR A 514 9.39 -15.08 -16.41
C TYR A 514 9.05 -14.12 -15.28
N ASP A 515 8.32 -14.60 -14.29
CA ASP A 515 8.01 -13.87 -13.07
C ASP A 515 8.62 -14.58 -11.87
N LEU A 516 9.43 -13.86 -11.12
CA LEU A 516 10.01 -14.28 -9.86
C LEU A 516 9.24 -13.58 -8.74
N ILE A 517 8.42 -14.30 -7.99
CA ILE A 517 7.63 -13.76 -6.89
C ILE A 517 8.38 -13.99 -5.57
N PHE A 518 8.55 -12.95 -4.78
CA PHE A 518 9.15 -13.02 -3.45
C PHE A 518 8.04 -13.25 -2.42
N ASP A 519 7.91 -14.49 -1.94
CA ASP A 519 6.83 -14.89 -1.05
C ASP A 519 7.23 -14.67 0.42
N ARG A 520 7.30 -15.73 1.24
CA ARG A 520 7.59 -15.62 2.66
C ARG A 520 9.05 -15.23 2.92
N ALA A 521 9.28 -14.20 3.75
CA ALA A 521 10.61 -13.95 4.31
C ALA A 521 10.91 -14.95 5.43
N PHE A 522 12.07 -15.60 5.36
CA PHE A 522 12.62 -16.40 6.44
C PHE A 522 13.34 -15.48 7.42
N ALA A 523 14.36 -14.76 6.95
CA ALA A 523 15.20 -13.91 7.78
C ALA A 523 15.48 -12.56 7.10
N THR A 524 15.79 -11.54 7.89
CA THR A 524 16.18 -10.22 7.41
C THR A 524 17.24 -9.64 8.32
N TRP A 525 18.25 -9.01 7.73
CA TRP A 525 19.25 -8.27 8.47
C TRP A 525 19.67 -7.03 7.70
N SER A 526 20.27 -6.07 8.41
CA SER A 526 20.78 -4.85 7.81
C SER A 526 22.15 -4.51 8.38
N SER A 527 23.05 -4.07 7.49
CA SER A 527 24.37 -3.57 7.84
C SER A 527 24.48 -2.11 7.45
N ILE A 528 24.72 -1.27 8.44
CA ILE A 528 24.96 0.16 8.25
C ILE A 528 26.47 0.38 8.30
N LEU A 529 27.03 0.82 7.17
CA LEU A 529 28.41 1.23 7.07
C LEU A 529 28.52 2.73 7.26
N ARG A 530 29.34 3.14 8.22
CA ARG A 530 29.73 4.54 8.44
C ARG A 530 31.26 4.63 8.45
N ASN A 531 31.79 5.74 7.95
CA ASN A 531 33.21 6.08 8.16
C ASN A 531 33.37 7.06 9.33
N ARG A 532 34.59 7.19 9.86
CA ARG A 532 34.94 8.07 10.99
C ARG A 532 34.52 9.53 10.84
N THR A 533 34.52 10.03 9.60
CA THR A 533 34.14 11.41 9.30
C THR A 533 32.63 11.60 9.15
N SER A 534 31.83 10.52 9.26
CA SER A 534 30.39 10.47 8.99
C SER A 534 30.02 11.01 7.60
N THR A 535 30.96 10.96 6.66
CA THR A 535 30.75 11.43 5.28
C THR A 535 30.28 10.30 4.37
N MET A 536 30.56 9.05 4.75
CA MET A 536 30.01 7.84 4.14
C MET A 536 28.92 7.28 5.06
N GLU A 537 27.74 7.05 4.50
CA GLU A 537 26.64 6.34 5.16
C GLU A 537 25.95 5.45 4.14
N SER A 538 26.06 4.12 4.29
CA SER A 538 25.50 3.13 3.39
C SER A 538 24.72 2.09 4.17
N ASN A 539 23.48 1.83 3.78
CA ASN A 539 22.65 0.80 4.38
C ASN A 539 22.47 -0.36 3.39
N LEU A 540 22.94 -1.56 3.76
CA LEU A 540 22.69 -2.80 3.05
C LEU A 540 21.62 -3.59 3.81
N SER A 541 20.48 -3.83 3.19
CA SER A 541 19.44 -4.73 3.68
C SER A 541 19.46 -6.03 2.87
N LEU A 542 19.46 -7.16 3.57
CA LEU A 542 19.41 -8.49 2.99
C LEU A 542 18.20 -9.25 3.55
N GLU A 543 17.48 -9.92 2.67
CA GLU A 543 16.28 -10.70 2.99
C GLU A 543 16.44 -12.11 2.40
N TYR A 544 16.48 -13.13 3.27
CA TYR A 544 16.42 -14.53 2.86
C TYR A 544 14.96 -14.97 2.80
N ARG A 545 14.50 -15.42 1.63
CA ARG A 545 13.06 -15.64 1.38
C ARG A 545 12.81 -16.91 0.57
N GLU A 546 11.55 -17.34 0.61
CA GLU A 546 10.99 -18.24 -0.39
C GLU A 546 10.74 -17.47 -1.69
N ALA A 547 10.98 -18.14 -2.82
CA ALA A 547 10.75 -17.59 -4.14
C ALA A 547 9.93 -18.56 -4.98
N ILE A 548 9.01 -18.01 -5.77
CA ILE A 548 8.19 -18.78 -6.72
C ILE A 548 8.56 -18.32 -8.13
N LEU A 549 8.90 -19.28 -8.98
CA LEU A 549 9.14 -19.04 -10.39
C LEU A 549 7.86 -19.37 -11.18
N ILE A 550 7.37 -18.38 -11.91
CA ILE A 550 6.25 -18.49 -12.83
C ILE A 550 6.79 -18.26 -14.23
N ILE A 551 6.39 -19.11 -15.17
CA ILE A 551 6.69 -18.92 -16.59
C ILE A 551 5.40 -19.04 -17.39
N ASP A 552 5.10 -18.02 -18.20
CA ASP A 552 3.88 -17.92 -19.00
C ASP A 552 2.61 -18.19 -18.15
N ASP A 553 2.50 -17.48 -17.02
CA ASP A 553 1.40 -17.57 -16.04
C ASP A 553 1.25 -18.93 -15.34
N GLN A 554 2.24 -19.82 -15.44
CA GLN A 554 2.25 -21.10 -14.73
C GLN A 554 3.38 -21.15 -13.69
N GLU A 555 3.04 -21.48 -12.44
CA GLU A 555 4.03 -21.81 -11.43
C GLU A 555 4.82 -23.06 -11.86
N VAL A 556 6.12 -22.90 -12.07
CA VAL A 556 7.01 -23.98 -12.53
C VAL A 556 7.91 -24.54 -11.44
N SER A 557 8.26 -23.73 -10.43
CA SER A 557 9.15 -24.15 -9.35
C SER A 557 9.04 -23.24 -8.14
N LYS A 558 9.34 -23.81 -6.97
CA LYS A 558 9.58 -23.07 -5.72
C LYS A 558 11.00 -23.29 -5.27
N GLY A 559 11.59 -22.25 -4.72
CA GLY A 559 12.97 -22.25 -4.28
C GLY A 559 13.20 -21.20 -3.24
N VAL A 560 14.46 -20.81 -3.11
CA VAL A 560 14.88 -19.81 -2.14
C VAL A 560 15.56 -18.66 -2.84
N CYS A 561 15.46 -17.47 -2.29
CA CYS A 561 16.18 -16.31 -2.81
C CYS A 561 16.79 -15.45 -1.71
N LEU A 562 17.88 -14.80 -2.08
CA LEU A 562 18.43 -13.68 -1.36
C LEU A 562 18.07 -12.41 -2.13
N LYS A 563 17.32 -11.52 -1.47
CA LYS A 563 17.02 -10.19 -1.97
C LYS A 563 17.86 -9.18 -1.22
N GLU A 564 18.52 -8.32 -1.99
CA GLU A 564 19.43 -7.30 -1.52
C GLU A 564 18.94 -5.93 -1.95
N SER A 565 18.97 -4.98 -1.02
CA SER A 565 18.70 -3.58 -1.27
C SER A 565 19.78 -2.76 -0.60
N CYS A 566 20.52 -1.97 -1.35
CA CYS A 566 21.56 -1.15 -0.78
C CYS A 566 21.53 0.26 -1.35
N PHE A 567 21.59 1.25 -0.46
CA PHE A 567 21.57 2.66 -0.82
C PHE A 567 22.44 3.46 0.14
N GLY A 568 23.01 4.56 -0.35
CA GLY A 568 23.72 5.49 0.50
C GLY A 568 24.74 6.34 -0.22
N THR A 569 25.73 6.79 0.55
CA THR A 569 26.82 7.64 0.12
C THR A 569 28.16 6.98 0.36
N ILE A 570 29.10 7.15 -0.58
CA ILE A 570 30.50 6.76 -0.48
C ILE A 570 31.32 8.03 -0.68
N VAL A 571 32.19 8.38 0.27
CA VAL A 571 33.08 9.55 0.19
C VAL A 571 34.52 9.09 0.26
#